data_AF-K6XMW5-F1
#
_entry.id   AF-K6XMW5-F1
#
_cell.length_a   1.000
_cell.length_b   1.000
_cell.length_c   1.000
_cell.angle_alpha   90.00
_cell.angle_beta   90.00
_cell.angle_gamma   90.00
#
_symmetry.space_group_name_H-M   'P 1'
#
loop_
_entity.id
_entity.type
_entity.pdbx_description
1 polymer ?
#
loop_
_entity_poly.entity_id
_entity_poly.type
_entity_poly.pdbx_seq_one_letter_code
_entity_poly.pdbx_strand_id
1 'polypeptide(L)'
;MFLNKLSKTVFSAALLSAGLMASSSAMAVNVGGVVWNPADMFDFTSNSQLIEDLLDPGADGIFNTADDVVSSLNGFGKVTGINNTFEATFCPSGCELTFEFGGYQVTNVIAGVGDTRIGFTGGWINFYVDSGTAYDANSKASAIDGGAPWLSLAAHETFSATHGINTSLNATLSSFGAGVDAGVGAGLLDVVGGAAMSNFDTNTRTDGADWVFSSSFQPIGSTTPDGFELFGTADFRGDSIPEPSSLALLGLGMLGLGFGARRKLK
;
A
#
# COMPACT_ATOMS: atom_id res chain seq x y z
N MET A 1 46.59 -16.51 61.90
CA MET A 1 46.63 -17.85 61.27
C MET A 1 45.29 -18.52 61.62
N PHE A 2 44.24 -18.63 60.81
CA PHE A 2 43.97 -18.43 59.39
C PHE A 2 42.52 -17.93 59.24
N LEU A 3 42.33 -16.90 58.41
CA LEU A 3 41.27 -16.74 57.40
C LEU A 3 39.99 -17.59 57.53
N ASN A 4 38.82 -16.93 57.60
CA ASN A 4 38.05 -16.72 56.37
C ASN A 4 36.98 -15.63 56.51
N LYS A 5 37.11 -14.63 55.64
CA LYS A 5 36.15 -13.57 55.38
C LYS A 5 34.97 -14.20 54.62
N LEU A 6 33.88 -14.55 55.30
CA LEU A 6 32.62 -14.76 54.59
C LEU A 6 31.88 -13.42 54.50
N SER A 7 32.05 -12.82 53.34
CA SER A 7 31.64 -11.49 52.93
C SER A 7 30.12 -11.35 52.89
N LYS A 8 29.68 -10.15 53.30
CA LYS A 8 28.33 -9.59 53.26
C LYS A 8 27.79 -9.42 51.82
N THR A 9 27.66 -10.48 51.04
CA THR A 9 27.42 -10.35 49.58
C THR A 9 26.24 -11.16 49.02
N VAL A 10 25.20 -11.44 49.81
CA VAL A 10 24.04 -12.24 49.31
C VAL A 10 22.69 -11.48 49.32
N PHE A 11 22.65 -10.20 49.74
CA PHE A 11 21.40 -9.43 49.80
C PHE A 11 21.19 -8.40 48.67
N SER A 12 21.65 -8.68 47.44
CA SER A 12 21.42 -7.73 46.32
C SER A 12 21.13 -8.35 44.95
N ALA A 13 20.83 -9.65 44.85
CA ALA A 13 20.61 -10.30 43.56
C ALA A 13 19.14 -10.54 43.16
N ALA A 14 18.16 -10.01 43.92
CA ALA A 14 16.73 -10.28 43.69
C ALA A 14 15.94 -9.13 43.03
N LEU A 15 16.61 -8.08 42.51
CA LEU A 15 15.93 -6.91 41.92
C LEU A 15 16.21 -6.68 40.43
N LEU A 16 16.80 -7.65 39.72
CA LEU A 16 17.15 -7.50 38.30
C LEU A 16 16.26 -8.29 37.31
N SER A 17 15.22 -8.97 37.79
CA SER A 17 14.35 -9.81 36.92
C SER A 17 12.95 -9.25 36.68
N ALA A 18 12.67 -7.98 37.02
CA ALA A 18 11.34 -7.38 36.88
C ALA A 18 11.19 -6.36 35.73
N GLY A 19 12.10 -6.35 34.74
CA GLY A 19 12.18 -5.26 33.76
C GLY A 19 12.08 -5.64 32.28
N LEU A 20 11.61 -6.84 31.91
CA LEU A 20 11.61 -7.28 30.50
C LEU A 20 10.23 -7.52 29.88
N MET A 21 9.15 -7.06 30.51
CA MET A 21 7.86 -6.94 29.83
C MET A 21 7.61 -5.48 29.43
N ALA A 22 8.50 -4.96 28.58
CA ALA A 22 8.13 -3.82 27.75
C ALA A 22 7.24 -4.38 26.64
N SER A 23 5.92 -4.37 26.86
CA SER A 23 4.97 -4.47 25.76
C SER A 23 5.24 -3.26 24.84
N SER A 24 5.97 -3.49 23.76
CA SER A 24 6.27 -2.48 22.75
C SER A 24 4.99 -2.15 22.00
N SER A 25 4.25 -1.15 22.46
CA SER A 25 3.27 -0.48 21.60
C SER A 25 4.07 0.25 20.52
N ALA A 26 4.05 -0.25 19.28
CA ALA A 26 4.59 0.48 18.14
C ALA A 26 3.94 1.86 18.11
N MET A 27 4.73 2.93 17.98
CA MET A 27 4.17 4.26 17.80
C MET A 27 3.57 4.36 16.39
N ALA A 28 2.58 5.23 16.23
CA ALA A 28 2.05 5.54 14.90
C ALA A 28 3.19 6.09 14.03
N VAL A 29 3.37 5.50 12.85
CA VAL A 29 4.33 5.95 11.84
C VAL A 29 3.75 7.19 11.18
N ASN A 30 4.59 8.18 10.89
CA ASN A 30 4.20 9.36 10.12
C ASN A 30 5.23 9.62 9.02
N VAL A 31 4.79 9.51 7.76
CA VAL A 31 5.62 9.83 6.60
C VAL A 31 4.85 10.83 5.74
N GLY A 32 5.41 12.03 5.56
CA GLY A 32 4.81 13.05 4.70
C GLY A 32 3.45 13.58 5.18
N GLY A 33 3.06 13.35 6.43
CA GLY A 33 1.74 13.73 6.96
C GLY A 33 0.73 12.58 6.99
N VAL A 34 1.01 11.48 6.29
CA VAL A 34 0.22 10.24 6.38
C VAL A 34 0.63 9.47 7.62
N VAL A 35 -0.34 9.16 8.46
CA VAL A 35 -0.19 8.53 9.77
C VAL A 35 -0.93 7.21 9.82
N TRP A 36 -0.27 6.15 10.26
CA TRP A 36 -0.89 4.84 10.46
C TRP A 36 -0.25 4.11 11.65
N ASN A 37 -0.96 3.11 12.18
CA ASN A 37 -0.51 2.30 13.30
C ASN A 37 -0.12 0.89 12.83
N PRO A 38 1.18 0.54 12.81
CA PRO A 38 1.66 -0.80 12.47
C PRO A 38 1.17 -1.91 13.40
N ALA A 39 0.76 -1.57 14.62
CA ALA A 39 0.27 -2.55 15.59
C ALA A 39 -1.25 -2.77 15.51
N ASP A 40 -1.95 -2.07 14.61
CA ASP A 40 -3.37 -2.28 14.39
C ASP A 40 -3.62 -3.65 13.73
N MET A 41 -4.76 -4.28 14.01
CA MET A 41 -5.13 -5.52 13.32
C MET A 41 -5.39 -5.30 11.83
N PHE A 42 -5.70 -4.07 11.44
CA PHE A 42 -5.82 -3.59 10.07
C PHE A 42 -4.56 -2.84 9.64
N ASP A 43 -3.37 -3.29 10.06
CA ASP A 43 -2.09 -2.77 9.55
C ASP A 43 -2.14 -2.60 8.02
N PHE A 44 -1.57 -1.49 7.58
CA PHE A 44 -1.81 -0.77 6.34
C PHE A 44 -2.80 -1.48 5.39
N THR A 45 -4.07 -1.40 5.76
CA THR A 45 -5.20 -1.86 4.94
C THR A 45 -5.98 -0.62 4.56
N SER A 46 -6.15 -0.40 3.25
CA SER A 46 -6.79 0.79 2.71
C SER A 46 -8.03 0.51 1.91
N ASN A 47 -8.93 1.50 1.87
CA ASN A 47 -10.05 1.55 0.94
C ASN A 47 -9.95 2.82 0.10
N SER A 48 -10.19 2.73 -1.19
CA SER A 48 -9.96 3.82 -2.13
C SER A 48 -11.06 3.94 -3.17
N GLN A 49 -11.22 5.15 -3.69
CA GLN A 49 -11.93 5.42 -4.95
C GLN A 49 -11.00 5.12 -6.13
N LEU A 50 -11.58 4.67 -7.24
CA LEU A 50 -10.87 4.30 -8.46
C LEU A 50 -11.59 4.87 -9.68
N ILE A 51 -10.82 5.45 -10.60
CA ILE A 51 -11.22 5.85 -11.95
C ILE A 51 -10.22 5.23 -12.92
N GLU A 52 -10.69 4.52 -13.96
CA GLU A 52 -9.81 3.78 -14.87
C GLU A 52 -10.35 3.69 -16.31
N ASP A 53 -9.46 3.32 -17.22
CA ASP A 53 -9.73 3.20 -18.65
C ASP A 53 -10.63 1.99 -18.93
N LEU A 54 -11.56 2.15 -19.88
CA LEU A 54 -12.16 1.00 -20.54
C LEU A 54 -11.17 0.42 -21.55
N LEU A 55 -10.94 -0.89 -21.47
CA LEU A 55 -10.15 -1.60 -22.46
C LEU A 55 -10.99 -1.90 -23.70
N ASP A 56 -10.39 -1.72 -24.87
CA ASP A 56 -11.02 -1.91 -26.18
C ASP A 56 -10.14 -2.87 -27.02
N PRO A 57 -10.58 -4.11 -27.28
CA PRO A 57 -9.86 -5.04 -28.16
C PRO A 57 -9.89 -4.66 -29.66
N GLY A 58 -10.58 -3.57 -30.03
CA GLY A 58 -10.90 -3.18 -31.40
C GLY A 58 -12.10 -3.95 -31.94
N ALA A 59 -12.51 -3.64 -33.18
CA ALA A 59 -13.55 -4.28 -34.01
C ALA A 59 -14.73 -4.98 -33.30
N ASP A 60 -15.22 -4.45 -32.18
CA ASP A 60 -16.34 -4.98 -31.39
C ASP A 60 -17.57 -4.06 -31.38
N GLY A 61 -17.43 -2.84 -31.93
CA GLY A 61 -18.52 -1.93 -32.24
C GLY A 61 -18.91 -0.98 -31.10
N ILE A 62 -17.94 -0.55 -30.30
CA ILE A 62 -18.16 0.21 -29.05
C ILE A 62 -17.64 1.65 -29.18
N PHE A 63 -18.10 2.52 -28.28
CA PHE A 63 -18.47 3.91 -28.57
C PHE A 63 -17.40 4.80 -29.25
N ASN A 64 -17.64 5.08 -30.54
CA ASN A 64 -17.54 6.39 -31.19
C ASN A 64 -16.17 6.93 -31.68
N THR A 65 -15.18 6.08 -31.97
CA THR A 65 -14.09 6.42 -32.93
C THR A 65 -13.70 5.20 -33.78
N ALA A 66 -12.87 5.43 -34.80
CA ALA A 66 -12.46 4.42 -35.76
C ALA A 66 -11.50 3.39 -35.14
N ASP A 67 -12.01 2.21 -34.72
CA ASP A 67 -11.22 1.00 -34.38
C ASP A 67 -9.93 1.30 -33.58
N ASP A 68 -10.08 1.98 -32.44
CA ASP A 68 -8.95 2.32 -31.56
C ASP A 68 -8.74 1.17 -30.55
N VAL A 69 -7.65 0.42 -30.70
CA VAL A 69 -7.30 -0.65 -29.75
C VAL A 69 -6.72 -0.06 -28.47
N VAL A 70 -7.44 -0.17 -27.35
CA VAL A 70 -6.96 0.18 -26.01
C VAL A 70 -6.56 -1.10 -25.27
N SER A 71 -5.25 -1.36 -25.24
CA SER A 71 -4.65 -2.57 -24.64
C SER A 71 -3.80 -2.30 -23.40
N SER A 72 -3.76 -1.05 -22.95
CA SER A 72 -3.09 -0.64 -21.70
C SER A 72 -4.15 -0.21 -20.71
N LEU A 73 -4.10 -0.76 -19.50
CA LEU A 73 -4.94 -0.32 -18.39
C LEU A 73 -4.20 0.75 -17.60
N ASN A 74 -4.82 1.92 -17.45
CA ASN A 74 -4.35 3.02 -16.62
C ASN A 74 -5.51 3.57 -15.79
N GLY A 75 -5.16 4.32 -14.75
CA GLY A 75 -6.16 4.98 -13.92
C GLY A 75 -5.54 5.73 -12.76
N PHE A 76 -6.42 6.23 -11.89
CA PHE A 76 -6.04 7.01 -10.73
C PHE A 76 -7.14 6.98 -9.67
N GLY A 77 -6.84 7.47 -8.49
CA GLY A 77 -7.79 7.43 -7.38
C GLY A 77 -7.30 8.12 -6.12
N LYS A 78 -8.14 8.02 -5.09
CA LYS A 78 -7.90 8.59 -3.77
C LYS A 78 -8.12 7.53 -2.69
N VAL A 79 -7.18 7.42 -1.76
CA VAL A 79 -7.33 6.62 -0.55
C VAL A 79 -8.27 7.35 0.41
N THR A 80 -9.31 6.66 0.85
CA THR A 80 -10.37 7.21 1.73
C THR A 80 -10.32 6.66 3.15
N GLY A 81 -9.62 5.54 3.35
CA GLY A 81 -9.43 4.92 4.65
C GLY A 81 -8.11 4.17 4.76
N ILE A 82 -7.52 4.17 5.95
CA ILE A 82 -6.34 3.38 6.36
C ILE A 82 -6.57 2.89 7.79
N ASN A 83 -6.12 1.68 8.13
CA ASN A 83 -6.32 1.06 9.45
C ASN A 83 -7.79 1.04 9.90
N ASN A 84 -8.74 0.86 8.96
CA ASN A 84 -10.18 0.93 9.25
C ASN A 84 -10.60 2.27 9.90
N THR A 85 -9.90 3.35 9.54
CA THR A 85 -10.22 4.73 9.91
C THR A 85 -10.44 5.58 8.67
N PHE A 86 -10.87 6.83 8.83
CA PHE A 86 -11.13 7.77 7.73
C PHE A 86 -9.98 8.78 7.58
N GLU A 87 -9.97 9.50 6.46
CA GLU A 87 -8.97 10.50 6.08
C GLU A 87 -8.56 11.49 7.18
N ALA A 88 -9.52 12.03 7.95
CA ALA A 88 -9.20 12.93 9.06
C ALA A 88 -8.30 12.29 10.15
N THR A 89 -8.20 10.97 10.19
CA THR A 89 -7.37 10.21 11.13
C THR A 89 -5.98 9.93 10.58
N PHE A 90 -5.88 9.45 9.34
CA PHE A 90 -4.59 9.14 8.72
C PHE A 90 -3.93 10.35 8.06
N CYS A 91 -4.66 11.43 7.80
CA CYS A 91 -4.15 12.70 7.29
C CYS A 91 -4.59 13.86 8.22
N PRO A 92 -4.12 13.88 9.49
CA PRO A 92 -4.60 14.85 10.50
C PRO A 92 -4.25 16.30 10.18
N SER A 93 -3.29 16.55 9.28
CA SER A 93 -2.97 17.89 8.77
C SER A 93 -3.91 18.38 7.66
N GLY A 94 -4.87 17.54 7.23
CA GLY A 94 -5.68 17.79 6.04
C GLY A 94 -4.95 17.47 4.73
N CYS A 95 -3.99 16.54 4.75
CA CYS A 95 -3.44 15.99 3.51
C CYS A 95 -4.45 15.06 2.83
N GLU A 96 -4.15 14.72 1.58
CA GLU A 96 -4.82 13.69 0.81
C GLU A 96 -3.77 12.69 0.32
N LEU A 97 -4.12 11.40 0.32
CA LEU A 97 -3.29 10.34 -0.25
C LEU A 97 -3.98 9.85 -1.54
N THR A 98 -3.36 10.15 -2.67
CA THR A 98 -3.85 9.81 -4.01
C THR A 98 -2.91 8.81 -4.67
N PHE A 99 -3.36 8.21 -5.77
CA PHE A 99 -2.51 7.33 -6.57
C PHE A 99 -2.85 7.42 -8.05
N GLU A 100 -1.87 7.10 -8.87
CA GLU A 100 -2.07 6.70 -10.28
C GLU A 100 -1.40 5.37 -10.54
N PHE A 101 -1.89 4.69 -11.56
CA PHE A 101 -1.32 3.45 -12.05
C PHE A 101 -1.36 3.40 -13.57
N GLY A 102 -0.51 2.57 -14.13
CA GLY A 102 -0.44 2.38 -15.57
C GLY A 102 0.57 1.32 -15.97
N GLY A 103 0.73 1.12 -17.28
CA GLY A 103 1.68 0.17 -17.85
C GLY A 103 1.27 -1.31 -17.70
N TYR A 104 0.01 -1.58 -17.33
CA TYR A 104 -0.57 -2.91 -17.35
C TYR A 104 -1.02 -3.24 -18.77
N GLN A 105 -0.28 -4.12 -19.45
CA GLN A 105 -0.58 -4.49 -20.83
C GLN A 105 -1.39 -5.78 -20.89
N VAL A 106 -2.51 -5.75 -21.61
CA VAL A 106 -3.29 -6.94 -21.93
C VAL A 106 -2.41 -7.93 -22.69
N THR A 107 -2.21 -9.12 -22.13
CA THR A 107 -1.36 -10.17 -22.72
C THR A 107 -2.16 -11.42 -23.06
N ASN A 108 -3.25 -11.67 -22.33
CA ASN A 108 -4.10 -12.80 -22.62
C ASN A 108 -5.57 -12.49 -22.29
N VAL A 109 -6.48 -12.94 -23.16
CA VAL A 109 -7.91 -12.82 -22.98
C VAL A 109 -8.54 -14.20 -23.14
N ILE A 110 -9.32 -14.63 -22.17
CA ILE A 110 -10.07 -15.89 -22.19
C ILE A 110 -11.55 -15.54 -22.07
N ALA A 111 -12.28 -15.71 -23.17
CA ALA A 111 -13.73 -15.59 -23.16
C ALA A 111 -14.33 -16.86 -22.53
N GLY A 112 -15.14 -16.67 -21.49
CA GLY A 112 -15.95 -17.69 -20.85
C GLY A 112 -17.43 -17.54 -21.20
N VAL A 113 -18.26 -18.41 -20.63
CA VAL A 113 -19.73 -18.31 -20.77
C VAL A 113 -20.25 -17.38 -19.68
N GLY A 114 -20.39 -16.09 -20.00
CA GLY A 114 -20.90 -15.06 -19.09
C GLY A 114 -19.84 -14.31 -18.28
N ASP A 115 -18.56 -14.65 -18.47
CA ASP A 115 -17.41 -13.90 -17.96
C ASP A 115 -16.32 -13.78 -19.04
N THR A 116 -15.47 -12.78 -18.94
CA THR A 116 -14.22 -12.67 -19.68
C THR A 116 -13.08 -12.46 -18.69
N ARG A 117 -12.02 -13.24 -18.83
CA ARG A 117 -10.85 -13.17 -17.96
C ARG A 117 -9.70 -12.55 -18.72
N ILE A 118 -9.04 -11.58 -18.09
CA ILE A 118 -7.95 -10.83 -18.70
C ILE A 118 -6.70 -10.97 -17.82
N GLY A 119 -5.61 -11.39 -18.46
CA GLY A 119 -4.28 -11.42 -17.87
C GLY A 119 -3.45 -10.26 -18.40
N PHE A 120 -2.84 -9.52 -17.47
CA PHE A 120 -1.95 -8.40 -17.78
C PHE A 120 -0.50 -8.74 -17.43
N THR A 121 0.44 -8.04 -18.04
CA THR A 121 1.87 -8.04 -17.68
C THR A 121 2.37 -6.62 -17.44
N GLY A 122 3.46 -6.48 -16.69
CA GLY A 122 3.99 -5.18 -16.29
C GLY A 122 3.07 -4.46 -15.31
N GLY A 123 3.18 -3.13 -15.25
CA GLY A 123 2.35 -2.31 -14.39
C GLY A 123 3.09 -1.73 -13.19
N TRP A 124 2.64 -0.55 -12.77
CA TRP A 124 3.15 0.18 -11.62
C TRP A 124 2.03 0.98 -10.97
N ILE A 125 2.20 1.33 -9.70
CA ILE A 125 1.30 2.19 -8.93
C ILE A 125 2.14 3.18 -8.14
N ASN A 126 1.88 4.48 -8.29
CA ASN A 126 2.55 5.53 -7.52
C ASN A 126 1.52 6.25 -6.65
N PHE A 127 1.84 6.37 -5.37
CA PHE A 127 1.08 7.13 -4.39
C PHE A 127 1.71 8.51 -4.19
N TYR A 128 0.87 9.52 -4.02
CA TYR A 128 1.26 10.90 -3.80
C TYR A 128 0.55 11.45 -2.57
N VAL A 129 1.25 12.31 -1.84
CA VAL A 129 0.65 13.06 -0.74
C VAL A 129 0.60 14.51 -1.13
N ASP A 130 -0.59 15.09 -1.13
CA ASP A 130 -0.80 16.51 -1.35
C ASP A 130 -1.58 17.16 -0.21
N SER A 131 -1.45 18.47 -0.07
CA SER A 131 -2.23 19.30 0.85
C SER A 131 -2.62 20.66 0.26
N GLY A 132 -2.30 20.91 -1.02
CA GLY A 132 -2.48 22.20 -1.68
C GLY A 132 -3.75 22.26 -2.53
N THR A 133 -4.02 21.20 -3.29
CA THR A 133 -5.17 21.04 -4.16
C THR A 133 -6.05 19.91 -3.63
N ALA A 134 -7.36 20.05 -3.74
CA ALA A 134 -8.26 18.95 -3.44
C ALA A 134 -8.38 18.02 -4.66
N TYR A 135 -8.39 16.73 -4.41
CA TYR A 135 -8.67 15.70 -5.40
C TYR A 135 -10.03 15.92 -6.09
N ASP A 136 -10.01 15.79 -7.41
CA ASP A 136 -11.17 15.79 -8.29
C ASP A 136 -11.15 14.53 -9.17
N ALA A 137 -12.17 13.69 -9.03
CA ALA A 137 -12.33 12.48 -9.81
C ALA A 137 -12.49 12.72 -11.33
N ASN A 138 -12.72 13.96 -11.76
CA ASN A 138 -12.74 14.35 -13.18
C ASN A 138 -11.38 14.84 -13.69
N SER A 139 -10.35 14.89 -12.84
CA SER A 139 -9.03 15.39 -13.21
C SER A 139 -7.92 14.52 -12.63
N LYS A 140 -7.30 13.69 -13.46
CA LYS A 140 -6.09 12.93 -13.13
C LYS A 140 -4.98 13.85 -12.61
N ALA A 141 -4.88 15.07 -13.13
CA ALA A 141 -3.88 16.04 -12.70
C ALA A 141 -3.95 16.34 -11.19
N SER A 142 -5.16 16.34 -10.60
CA SER A 142 -5.36 16.53 -9.16
C SER A 142 -4.92 15.33 -8.29
N ALA A 143 -4.66 14.18 -8.90
CA ALA A 143 -4.20 12.99 -8.19
C ALA A 143 -2.66 12.87 -8.17
N ILE A 144 -1.95 13.64 -8.98
CA ILE A 144 -0.50 13.51 -9.21
C ILE A 144 0.28 14.79 -8.90
N ASP A 145 -0.36 15.78 -8.29
CA ASP A 145 0.21 17.09 -8.01
C ASP A 145 1.01 17.18 -6.70
N GLY A 146 1.03 16.12 -5.89
CA GLY A 146 1.89 15.98 -4.70
C GLY A 146 3.40 15.90 -5.00
N GLY A 147 3.81 15.96 -6.27
CA GLY A 147 5.21 16.02 -6.69
C GLY A 147 5.89 14.66 -6.70
N ALA A 148 6.80 14.41 -5.75
CA ALA A 148 7.53 13.14 -5.68
C ALA A 148 6.67 12.03 -5.07
N PRO A 149 6.75 10.78 -5.54
CA PRO A 149 5.98 9.69 -4.97
C PRO A 149 6.24 9.49 -3.48
N TRP A 150 5.16 9.38 -2.71
CA TRP A 150 5.18 8.95 -1.32
C TRP A 150 5.49 7.45 -1.22
N LEU A 151 4.93 6.64 -2.11
CA LEU A 151 5.23 5.22 -2.26
C LEU A 151 5.14 4.84 -3.74
N SER A 152 6.11 4.08 -4.22
CA SER A 152 6.13 3.53 -5.58
C SER A 152 6.12 2.02 -5.51
N LEU A 153 5.18 1.43 -6.24
CA LEU A 153 4.98 -0.01 -6.34
C LEU A 153 5.16 -0.47 -7.79
N ALA A 154 5.81 -1.60 -7.98
CA ALA A 154 5.80 -2.34 -9.24
C ALA A 154 4.90 -3.56 -9.11
N ALA A 155 4.25 -3.98 -10.19
CA ALA A 155 3.44 -5.18 -10.15
C ALA A 155 4.30 -6.44 -10.09
N HIS A 156 3.96 -7.36 -9.19
CA HIS A 156 4.68 -8.61 -8.98
C HIS A 156 4.07 -9.70 -9.88
N GLU A 157 4.85 -10.21 -10.82
CA GLU A 157 4.37 -11.24 -11.75
C GLU A 157 4.37 -12.63 -11.12
N THR A 158 3.20 -13.27 -11.15
CA THR A 158 3.04 -14.66 -10.68
C THR A 158 2.48 -15.53 -11.80
N PHE A 159 2.74 -16.84 -11.72
CA PHE A 159 2.17 -17.79 -12.67
C PHE A 159 0.65 -17.91 -12.49
N SER A 160 -0.12 -17.52 -13.49
CA SER A 160 -1.57 -17.69 -13.52
C SER A 160 -1.93 -19.03 -14.15
N ALA A 161 -2.42 -19.97 -13.34
CA ALA A 161 -2.91 -21.25 -13.85
C ALA A 161 -4.10 -21.09 -14.82
N THR A 162 -4.88 -20.02 -14.66
CA THR A 162 -5.99 -19.67 -15.55
C THR A 162 -5.50 -19.31 -16.95
N HIS A 163 -4.46 -18.48 -17.04
CA HIS A 163 -3.92 -18.00 -18.31
C HIS A 163 -2.78 -18.86 -18.87
N GLY A 164 -2.20 -19.75 -18.05
CA GLY A 164 -1.06 -20.59 -18.43
C GLY A 164 0.25 -19.82 -18.64
N ILE A 165 0.32 -18.56 -18.19
CA ILE A 165 1.44 -17.64 -18.32
C ILE A 165 1.65 -16.86 -17.01
N ASN A 166 2.78 -16.18 -16.89
CA ASN A 166 2.96 -15.19 -15.83
C ASN A 166 2.11 -13.95 -16.12
N THR A 167 1.47 -13.43 -15.08
CA THR A 167 0.63 -12.24 -15.13
C THR A 167 0.91 -11.40 -13.90
N SER A 168 0.88 -10.08 -14.04
CA SER A 168 1.00 -9.12 -12.94
C SER A 168 -0.35 -8.75 -12.32
N LEU A 169 -1.40 -8.72 -13.14
CA LEU A 169 -2.78 -8.49 -12.73
C LEU A 169 -3.68 -9.49 -13.45
N ASN A 170 -4.68 -9.99 -12.73
CA ASN A 170 -5.74 -10.81 -13.30
C ASN A 170 -7.08 -10.12 -13.07
N ALA A 171 -7.89 -9.98 -14.11
CA ALA A 171 -9.23 -9.42 -14.03
C ALA A 171 -10.29 -10.42 -14.51
N THR A 172 -11.48 -10.32 -13.95
CA THR A 172 -12.69 -11.03 -14.43
C THR A 172 -13.79 -10.00 -14.62
N LEU A 173 -14.35 -9.97 -15.82
CA LEU A 173 -15.35 -9.00 -16.25
C LEU A 173 -16.62 -9.71 -16.71
N SER A 174 -17.77 -9.05 -16.58
CA SER A 174 -19.06 -9.51 -17.13
C SER A 174 -19.08 -9.50 -18.66
N SER A 175 -18.28 -8.63 -19.25
CA SER A 175 -18.13 -8.40 -20.68
C SER A 175 -16.78 -7.72 -20.95
N PHE A 176 -16.32 -7.74 -22.20
CA PHE A 176 -15.06 -7.13 -22.58
C PHE A 176 -15.23 -6.41 -23.91
N GLY A 177 -14.97 -5.11 -23.92
CA GLY A 177 -15.27 -4.26 -25.05
C GLY A 177 -16.77 -4.20 -25.31
N ALA A 178 -17.62 -4.25 -24.27
CA ALA A 178 -19.09 -4.14 -24.40
C ALA A 178 -19.65 -2.77 -23.94
N GLY A 179 -18.80 -1.89 -23.41
CA GLY A 179 -19.19 -0.58 -22.86
C GLY A 179 -20.09 -0.69 -21.61
N VAL A 180 -20.41 -1.93 -21.23
CA VAL A 180 -21.11 -2.33 -20.00
C VAL A 180 -20.17 -3.15 -19.11
N ASP A 181 -18.86 -3.00 -19.31
CA ASP A 181 -17.83 -3.83 -18.73
C ASP A 181 -17.69 -3.51 -17.24
N ALA A 182 -18.12 -4.47 -16.42
CA ALA A 182 -17.99 -4.41 -14.98
C ALA A 182 -17.24 -5.65 -14.50
N GLY A 183 -16.45 -5.51 -13.44
CA GLY A 183 -15.57 -6.58 -13.05
C GLY A 183 -14.82 -6.35 -11.76
N VAL A 184 -13.88 -7.27 -11.54
CA VAL A 184 -12.94 -7.25 -10.43
C VAL A 184 -11.53 -7.53 -10.93
N GLY A 185 -10.55 -6.93 -10.27
CA GLY A 185 -9.13 -7.16 -10.50
C GLY A 185 -8.43 -7.60 -9.23
N ALA A 186 -7.35 -8.39 -9.36
CA ALA A 186 -6.48 -8.73 -8.24
C ALA A 186 -5.04 -8.95 -8.70
N GLY A 187 -4.09 -8.55 -7.85
CA GLY A 187 -2.66 -8.64 -8.13
C GLY A 187 -1.82 -8.56 -6.87
N LEU A 188 -0.52 -8.78 -7.05
CA LEU A 188 0.52 -8.61 -6.04
C LEU A 188 1.43 -7.47 -6.47
N LEU A 189 2.04 -6.80 -5.51
CA LEU A 189 2.85 -5.60 -5.75
C LEU A 189 4.13 -5.64 -4.89
N ASP A 190 5.22 -5.14 -5.46
CA ASP A 190 6.53 -4.96 -4.81
C ASP A 190 6.80 -3.47 -4.58
N VAL A 191 7.38 -3.15 -3.43
CA VAL A 191 7.81 -1.80 -3.08
C VAL A 191 9.13 -1.50 -3.77
N VAL A 192 9.14 -0.47 -4.62
CA VAL A 192 10.32 -0.12 -5.45
C VAL A 192 10.84 1.30 -5.21
N GLY A 193 10.14 2.11 -4.42
CA GLY A 193 10.59 3.47 -4.11
C GLY A 193 9.59 4.32 -3.33
N GLY A 194 9.91 5.61 -3.23
CA GLY A 194 9.10 6.60 -2.50
C GLY A 194 9.56 6.84 -1.06
N ALA A 195 9.09 7.94 -0.47
CA ALA A 195 9.47 8.36 0.88
C ALA A 195 9.10 7.34 1.98
N ALA A 196 8.04 6.56 1.78
CA ALA A 196 7.54 5.58 2.74
C ALA A 196 8.08 4.16 2.54
N MET A 197 8.91 3.92 1.51
CA MET A 197 9.30 2.56 1.08
C MET A 197 9.87 1.69 2.20
N SER A 198 10.68 2.27 3.10
CA SER A 198 11.36 1.53 4.17
C SER A 198 10.41 0.97 5.23
N ASN A 199 9.14 1.37 5.20
CA ASN A 199 8.11 0.83 6.08
C ASN A 199 7.37 -0.35 5.45
N PHE A 200 7.54 -0.63 4.15
CA PHE A 200 6.66 -1.54 3.42
C PHE A 200 7.37 -2.64 2.62
N ASP A 201 8.68 -2.53 2.37
CA ASP A 201 9.50 -3.59 1.75
C ASP A 201 9.74 -4.74 2.74
N THR A 202 8.76 -5.65 2.83
CA THR A 202 8.70 -6.74 3.80
C THR A 202 8.91 -8.12 3.17
N ASN A 203 8.55 -8.28 1.90
CA ASN A 203 8.51 -9.54 1.17
C ASN A 203 7.71 -10.63 1.91
N THR A 204 6.65 -10.23 2.62
CA THR A 204 5.87 -11.11 3.53
C THR A 204 4.62 -11.71 2.90
N ARG A 205 4.19 -11.21 1.73
CA ARG A 205 3.04 -11.75 1.01
C ARG A 205 3.43 -12.98 0.20
N THR A 206 2.41 -13.60 -0.40
CA THR A 206 2.60 -14.75 -1.29
C THR A 206 3.63 -14.43 -2.36
N ASP A 207 4.44 -15.42 -2.71
CA ASP A 207 5.52 -15.31 -3.71
C ASP A 207 6.62 -14.27 -3.38
N GLY A 208 6.64 -13.77 -2.14
CA GLY A 208 7.61 -12.77 -1.69
C GLY A 208 7.23 -11.35 -2.03
N ALA A 209 5.99 -11.09 -2.47
CA ALA A 209 5.52 -9.73 -2.70
C ALA A 209 5.39 -8.94 -1.38
N ASP A 210 5.28 -7.63 -1.50
CA ASP A 210 5.08 -6.73 -0.36
C ASP A 210 3.60 -6.47 -0.07
N TRP A 211 2.81 -6.33 -1.13
CA TRP A 211 1.44 -5.84 -1.06
C TRP A 211 0.48 -6.73 -1.87
N VAL A 212 -0.77 -6.77 -1.41
CA VAL A 212 -1.89 -7.36 -2.14
C VAL A 212 -2.82 -6.25 -2.59
N PHE A 213 -3.32 -6.35 -3.81
CA PHE A 213 -4.27 -5.42 -4.42
C PHE A 213 -5.52 -6.15 -4.87
N SER A 214 -6.68 -5.51 -4.68
CA SER A 214 -7.92 -5.88 -5.34
C SER A 214 -8.72 -4.65 -5.76
N SER A 215 -9.49 -4.77 -6.83
CA SER A 215 -10.40 -3.74 -7.31
C SER A 215 -11.77 -4.28 -7.68
N SER A 216 -12.75 -3.38 -7.71
CA SER A 216 -14.02 -3.58 -8.40
C SER A 216 -14.33 -2.35 -9.22
N PHE A 217 -14.92 -2.53 -10.39
CA PHE A 217 -15.17 -1.44 -11.34
C PHE A 217 -16.43 -1.69 -12.17
N GLN A 218 -17.01 -0.60 -12.67
CA GLN A 218 -18.15 -0.59 -13.57
C GLN A 218 -18.18 0.72 -14.37
N PRO A 219 -18.96 0.80 -15.46
CA PRO A 219 -19.03 2.02 -16.27
C PRO A 219 -19.64 3.19 -15.51
N ILE A 220 -19.06 4.37 -15.68
CA ILE A 220 -19.56 5.65 -15.15
C ILE A 220 -20.87 6.06 -15.85
N GLY A 221 -21.04 5.65 -17.10
CA GLY A 221 -22.14 6.07 -17.98
C GLY A 221 -21.81 7.29 -18.84
N SER A 222 -20.66 7.92 -18.62
CA SER A 222 -20.08 8.97 -19.46
C SER A 222 -18.56 9.03 -19.26
N THR A 223 -17.81 9.37 -20.31
CA THR A 223 -16.36 9.57 -20.25
C THR A 223 -16.00 10.85 -19.48
N THR A 224 -15.01 10.77 -18.60
CA THR A 224 -14.43 11.93 -17.91
C THR A 224 -13.71 12.86 -18.90
N PRO A 225 -13.42 14.13 -18.54
CA PRO A 225 -12.64 15.03 -19.40
C PRO A 225 -11.26 14.48 -19.80
N ASP A 226 -10.67 13.63 -18.96
CA ASP A 226 -9.37 13.00 -19.18
C ASP A 226 -9.43 11.66 -19.92
N GLY A 227 -10.63 11.22 -20.33
CA GLY A 227 -10.80 10.04 -21.18
C GLY A 227 -11.16 8.75 -20.45
N PHE A 228 -11.26 8.73 -19.12
CA PHE A 228 -11.61 7.53 -18.35
C PHE A 228 -13.11 7.25 -18.33
N GLU A 229 -13.51 5.98 -18.39
CA GLU A 229 -14.92 5.56 -18.51
C GLU A 229 -15.41 4.68 -17.35
N LEU A 230 -14.51 4.12 -16.56
CA LEU A 230 -14.83 3.21 -15.46
C LEU A 230 -14.60 3.88 -14.10
N PHE A 231 -15.45 3.52 -13.13
CA PHE A 231 -15.24 3.87 -11.73
C PHE A 231 -15.44 2.66 -10.82
N GLY A 232 -14.87 2.75 -9.62
CA GLY A 232 -15.17 1.80 -8.56
C GLY A 232 -14.30 1.98 -7.35
N THR A 233 -13.78 0.86 -6.83
CA THR A 233 -12.98 0.83 -5.61
C THR A 233 -11.68 0.07 -5.82
N ALA A 234 -10.68 0.46 -5.05
CA ALA A 234 -9.41 -0.23 -4.93
C ALA A 234 -9.09 -0.44 -3.45
N ASP A 235 -8.65 -1.64 -3.11
CA ASP A 235 -8.22 -2.00 -1.77
C ASP A 235 -6.77 -2.45 -1.83
N PHE A 236 -5.95 -1.86 -0.96
CA PHE A 236 -4.53 -2.18 -0.86
C PHE A 236 -4.22 -2.70 0.53
N ARG A 237 -3.35 -3.71 0.59
CA ARG A 237 -2.93 -4.30 1.87
C ARG A 237 -1.44 -4.61 1.89
N GLY A 238 -0.70 -3.86 2.70
CA GLY A 238 0.71 -4.10 3.05
C GLY A 238 0.85 -4.50 4.51
N ASP A 239 1.96 -5.14 4.86
CA ASP A 239 2.39 -5.22 6.26
C ASP A 239 3.45 -4.13 6.47
N SER A 240 3.31 -3.36 7.53
CA SER A 240 4.28 -2.36 7.92
C SER A 240 5.42 -3.01 8.68
N ILE A 241 6.65 -2.57 8.45
CA ILE A 241 7.77 -2.86 9.34
C ILE A 241 7.56 -2.00 10.59
N PRO A 242 7.27 -2.59 11.76
CA PRO A 242 7.16 -1.80 12.98
C PRO A 242 8.49 -1.11 13.22
N GLU A 243 8.49 0.19 13.55
CA GLU A 243 9.74 0.89 13.84
C GLU A 243 10.56 0.05 14.82
N PRO A 244 11.83 -0.26 14.49
CA PRO A 244 12.64 -1.05 15.38
C PRO A 244 12.70 -0.31 16.73
N SER A 245 12.62 -1.08 17.82
CA SER A 245 12.76 -0.72 19.24
C SER A 245 13.95 0.21 19.61
N SER A 246 14.64 0.76 18.63
CA SER A 246 15.69 1.78 18.62
C SER A 246 15.40 3.03 19.44
N LEU A 247 14.15 3.50 19.56
CA LEU A 247 13.81 4.57 20.53
C LEU A 247 13.84 4.06 21.98
N ALA A 248 13.40 2.84 22.23
CA ALA A 248 13.46 2.23 23.56
C ALA A 248 14.93 1.98 23.98
N LEU A 249 15.81 1.62 23.04
CA LEU A 249 17.26 1.52 23.27
C LEU A 249 17.94 2.88 23.42
N LEU A 250 17.51 3.92 22.69
CA LEU A 250 18.00 5.29 22.89
C LEU A 250 17.61 5.83 24.28
N GLY A 251 16.38 5.57 24.72
CA GLY A 251 15.89 5.90 26.06
C GLY A 251 16.61 5.12 27.17
N LEU A 252 16.83 3.82 26.99
CA LEU A 252 17.63 3.00 27.92
C LEU A 252 19.10 3.43 27.96
N GLY A 253 19.67 3.83 26.81
CA GLY A 253 21.02 4.37 26.71
C GLY A 253 21.18 5.71 27.44
N MET A 254 20.20 6.60 27.31
CA MET A 254 20.18 7.88 28.06
C MET A 254 19.95 7.68 29.57
N LEU A 255 19.12 6.72 29.98
CA LEU A 255 18.97 6.35 31.39
C LEU A 255 20.26 5.77 31.97
N GLY A 256 20.94 4.88 31.25
CA GLY A 256 22.26 4.35 31.63
C GLY A 256 23.31 5.45 31.81
N LEU A 257 23.33 6.46 30.94
CA LEU A 257 24.22 7.62 31.02
C LEU A 257 23.88 8.54 32.21
N GLY A 258 22.60 8.77 32.51
CA GLY A 258 22.16 9.57 33.65
C GLY A 258 22.54 8.96 35.01
N PHE A 259 22.46 7.63 35.15
CA PHE A 259 22.93 6.93 36.35
C PHE A 259 24.47 6.84 36.41
N GLY A 260 25.16 6.76 35.27
CA GLY A 260 26.63 6.79 35.18
C GLY A 260 27.25 8.13 35.57
N ALA A 261 26.62 9.24 35.19
CA ALA A 261 27.09 10.60 35.52
C ALA A 261 27.00 10.90 37.03
N ARG A 262 25.97 10.40 37.73
CA ARG A 262 25.82 10.57 39.19
C ARG A 262 26.87 9.81 40.01
N ARG A 263 27.51 8.80 39.44
CA ARG A 263 28.57 8.03 40.11
C ARG A 263 29.91 8.77 40.18
N LYS A 264 30.10 9.85 39.40
CA LYS A 264 31.32 10.69 39.44
C LYS A 264 31.25 11.88 40.40
N LEU A 265 30.09 12.13 41.02
CA LEU A 265 29.85 13.26 41.94
C LEU A 265 29.84 12.84 43.43
N LYS A 266 30.43 11.70 43.77
CA LYS A 266 30.67 11.26 45.15
C LYS A 266 32.11 10.83 45.34
#